data_AF-A0A522AZR3-F1
#
_entry.id   AF-A0A522AZR3-F1
#
_cell.length_a   1.000
_cell.length_b   1.000
_cell.length_c   1.000
_cell.angle_alpha   90.00
_cell.angle_beta   90.00
_cell.angle_gamma   90.00
#
_symmetry.space_group_name_H-M   'P 1'
#
loop_
_entity.id
_entity.type
_entity.pdbx_description
1 polymer ?
#
loop_
_entity_poly.entity_id
_entity_poly.type
_entity_poly.pdbx_seq_one_letter_code
_entity_poly.pdbx_strand_id
1 'polypeptide(L)'
;VILVTAIPFGIYDLVEAMDNVESAEAGGDRFPTTRVLTADGVVSLIGCLLGNPFINAVYIGHPGWKAIGGRIGYSAATGAMVLILSWFGIVAVLMALIPVVAISPILLYIGMLIGAQAFQETPKAHAPAIMLALVPQVAAWGKLMIDNALGAAGTNAAAVGLDKLAGTGVLYHGLQVLGGGAILGSLILAGITACIIDRTFGKAAGFAAVGGVLTFFGFMHGEAIGIGQSPTVALAYLIVAAVLYGCARQSLSKPVAAPMALAAD
;
A
#
# COMPACT_ATOMS: atom_id res chain seq x y z
N VAL A 1 20.64 13.61 3.19
CA VAL A 1 20.37 12.25 2.68
C VAL A 1 19.10 11.67 3.32
N ILE A 2 18.92 11.71 4.65
CA ILE A 2 17.75 11.13 5.34
C ILE A 2 16.41 11.77 4.95
N LEU A 3 16.35 13.08 4.68
CA LEU A 3 15.10 13.77 4.33
C LEU A 3 14.48 13.28 3.00
N VAL A 4 15.32 12.88 2.03
CA VAL A 4 14.88 12.42 0.71
C VAL A 4 14.16 11.07 0.80
N THR A 5 14.52 10.23 1.78
CA THR A 5 13.85 8.95 2.05
C THR A 5 12.72 9.09 3.08
N ALA A 6 12.78 10.09 3.96
CA ALA A 6 11.77 10.29 5.01
C ALA A 6 10.40 10.69 4.47
N ILE A 7 10.34 11.51 3.40
CA ILE A 7 9.06 11.95 2.82
C ILE A 7 8.27 10.77 2.20
N PRO A 8 8.86 9.96 1.29
CA PRO A 8 8.19 8.76 0.79
C PRO A 8 7.75 7.81 1.90
N PHE A 9 8.58 7.64 2.93
CA PHE A 9 8.29 6.75 4.05
C PHE A 9 7.16 7.28 4.95
N GLY A 10 7.08 8.59 5.18
CA GLY A 10 5.95 9.19 5.90
C GLY A 10 4.63 9.12 5.14
N ILE A 11 4.66 9.17 3.80
CA ILE A 11 3.47 8.93 2.96
C ILE A 11 3.04 7.47 3.03
N TYR A 12 4.00 6.54 2.98
CA TYR A 12 3.77 5.11 3.20
C TYR A 12 3.04 4.88 4.53
N ASP A 13 3.59 5.46 5.61
CA ASP A 13 3.09 5.28 6.98
C ASP A 13 1.69 5.88 7.17
N LEU A 14 1.44 7.05 6.59
CA LEU A 14 0.11 7.68 6.54
C LEU A 14 -0.94 6.73 5.92
N VAL A 15 -0.62 6.12 4.78
CA VAL A 15 -1.54 5.21 4.08
C VAL A 15 -1.76 3.95 4.89
N GLU A 16 -0.69 3.37 5.44
CA GLU A 16 -0.79 2.17 6.30
C GLU A 16 -1.63 2.43 7.55
N ALA A 17 -1.46 3.59 8.20
CA ALA A 17 -2.28 3.98 9.34
C ALA A 17 -3.75 4.14 8.97
N MET A 18 -4.07 4.65 7.78
CA MET A 18 -5.45 4.71 7.28
C MET A 18 -6.02 3.31 7.03
N ASP A 19 -5.26 2.41 6.40
CA ASP A 19 -5.66 1.02 6.15
C ASP A 19 -5.92 0.27 7.46
N ASN A 20 -5.14 0.55 8.50
CA ASN A 20 -5.34 -0.03 9.83
C ASN A 20 -6.61 0.49 10.52
N VAL A 21 -6.96 1.77 10.34
CA VAL A 21 -8.23 2.32 10.83
C VAL A 21 -9.42 1.68 10.11
N GLU A 22 -9.34 1.53 8.79
CA GLU A 22 -10.39 0.88 7.99
C GLU A 22 -10.53 -0.61 8.37
N SER A 23 -9.40 -1.31 8.53
CA SER A 23 -9.39 -2.70 8.99
C SER A 23 -10.00 -2.84 10.39
N ALA A 24 -9.74 -1.91 11.30
CA ALA A 24 -10.37 -1.89 12.61
C ALA A 24 -11.90 -1.64 12.54
N GLU A 25 -12.34 -0.76 11.64
CA GLU A 25 -13.77 -0.51 11.40
C GLU A 25 -14.47 -1.74 10.82
N ALA A 26 -13.82 -2.48 9.90
CA ALA A 26 -14.28 -3.78 9.43
C ALA A 26 -14.37 -4.82 10.58
N GLY A 27 -13.43 -4.77 11.55
CA GLY A 27 -13.49 -5.53 12.80
C GLY A 27 -14.51 -5.02 13.84
N GLY A 28 -15.30 -4.00 13.49
CA GLY A 28 -16.39 -3.46 14.31
C GLY A 28 -15.98 -2.41 15.35
N ASP A 29 -14.75 -1.87 15.31
CA ASP A 29 -14.35 -0.73 16.15
C ASP A 29 -14.03 0.49 15.31
N ARG A 30 -14.73 1.59 15.59
CA ARG A 30 -14.57 2.83 14.83
C ARG A 30 -13.62 3.79 15.53
N PHE A 31 -12.53 4.14 14.87
CA PHE A 31 -11.56 5.12 15.37
C PHE A 31 -11.53 6.35 14.46
N PRO A 32 -11.56 7.58 15.02
CA PRO A 32 -11.38 8.78 14.21
C PRO A 32 -9.98 8.78 13.57
N THR A 33 -9.91 8.69 12.24
CA THR A 33 -8.65 8.61 11.48
C THR A 33 -7.70 9.75 11.85
N THR A 34 -8.21 10.99 11.96
CA THR A 34 -7.40 12.15 12.33
C THR A 34 -6.77 12.03 13.71
N ARG A 35 -7.46 11.41 14.67
CA ARG A 35 -6.92 11.19 16.02
C ARG A 35 -5.84 10.12 16.01
N VAL A 36 -6.04 9.03 15.25
CA VAL A 36 -5.04 7.96 15.11
C VAL A 36 -3.78 8.51 14.45
N LEU A 37 -3.91 9.21 13.33
CA LEU A 37 -2.79 9.83 12.60
C LEU A 37 -2.05 10.88 13.43
N THR A 38 -2.79 11.70 14.20
CA THR A 38 -2.16 12.70 15.08
C THR A 38 -1.39 12.01 16.20
N ALA A 39 -1.94 10.96 16.80
CA ALA A 39 -1.27 10.21 17.85
C ALA A 39 0.01 9.55 17.32
N ASP A 40 -0.06 8.91 16.15
CA ASP A 40 1.08 8.27 15.51
C ASP A 40 2.22 9.24 15.23
N GLY A 41 1.91 10.39 14.61
CA GLY A 41 2.89 11.45 14.35
C GLY A 41 3.50 12.06 15.63
N VAL A 42 2.68 12.31 16.66
CA VAL A 42 3.17 12.88 17.94
C VAL A 42 4.06 11.88 18.68
N VAL A 43 3.67 10.61 18.74
CA VAL A 43 4.48 9.57 19.41
C VAL A 43 5.77 9.31 18.65
N SER A 44 5.73 9.33 17.32
CA SER A 44 6.93 9.30 16.47
C SER A 44 7.87 10.48 16.71
N LEU A 45 7.34 11.70 16.85
CA LEU A 45 8.14 12.87 17.18
C LEU A 45 8.81 12.73 18.56
N ILE A 46 8.07 12.28 19.57
CA ILE A 46 8.61 12.01 20.91
C ILE A 46 9.73 10.97 20.82
N GLY A 47 9.50 9.87 20.11
CA GLY A 47 10.52 8.83 19.89
C GLY A 47 11.77 9.39 19.22
N CYS A 48 11.60 10.23 18.19
CA CYS A 48 12.70 10.89 17.49
C CYS A 48 13.53 11.77 18.42
N LEU A 49 12.88 12.56 19.29
CA LEU A 49 13.56 13.39 20.30
C LEU A 49 14.33 12.56 21.34
N LEU A 50 13.91 11.31 21.56
CA LEU A 50 14.58 10.34 22.42
C LEU A 50 15.62 9.48 21.68
N GLY A 51 15.88 9.76 20.40
CA GLY A 51 16.92 9.09 19.60
C GLY A 51 16.44 7.92 18.74
N ASN A 52 15.14 7.68 18.60
CA ASN A 52 14.60 6.70 17.64
C ASN A 52 14.78 7.23 16.20
N PRO A 53 15.54 6.55 15.33
CA PRO A 53 15.74 6.99 13.94
C PRO A 53 14.59 6.57 13.01
N PHE A 54 13.61 5.82 13.49
CA PHE A 54 12.50 5.28 12.70
C PHE A 54 11.17 5.96 13.08
N ILE A 55 10.28 6.10 12.10
CA ILE A 55 8.88 6.45 12.36
C ILE A 55 8.23 5.25 13.06
N ASN A 56 7.33 5.51 14.02
CA ASN A 56 6.45 4.45 14.51
C ASN A 56 5.30 4.28 13.51
N ALA A 57 4.67 3.11 13.56
CA ALA A 57 3.52 2.80 12.72
C ALA A 57 2.36 2.29 13.58
N VAL A 58 1.14 2.55 13.12
CA VAL A 58 -0.05 1.91 13.68
C VAL A 58 0.03 0.40 13.43
N TYR A 59 -0.20 -0.38 14.48
CA TYR A 59 -0.05 -1.83 14.39
C TYR A 59 -1.21 -2.49 13.65
N ILE A 60 -0.89 -3.29 12.63
CA ILE A 60 -1.86 -4.06 11.85
C ILE A 60 -2.40 -5.28 12.61
N GLY A 61 -3.63 -5.68 12.28
CA GLY A 61 -4.23 -6.92 12.79
C GLY A 61 -5.20 -6.73 13.95
N HIS A 62 -5.68 -5.51 14.20
CA HIS A 62 -6.74 -5.23 15.18
C HIS A 62 -7.91 -6.25 15.14
N PRO A 63 -8.48 -6.61 13.97
CA PRO A 63 -9.52 -7.64 13.90
C PRO A 63 -9.09 -9.00 14.44
N GLY A 64 -7.86 -9.44 14.12
CA GLY A 64 -7.31 -10.71 14.59
C GLY A 64 -7.11 -10.74 16.11
N TRP A 65 -6.53 -9.68 16.67
CA TRP A 65 -6.35 -9.56 18.13
C TRP A 65 -7.68 -9.48 18.87
N LYS A 66 -8.66 -8.77 18.30
CA LYS A 66 -10.00 -8.68 18.87
C LYS A 66 -10.72 -10.03 18.85
N ALA A 67 -10.60 -10.80 17.77
CA ALA A 67 -11.21 -12.13 17.64
C ALA A 67 -10.75 -13.12 18.73
N ILE A 68 -9.50 -12.97 19.22
CA ILE A 68 -8.96 -13.78 20.33
C ILE A 68 -9.18 -13.16 21.72
N GLY A 69 -10.01 -12.11 21.82
CA GLY A 69 -10.37 -11.47 23.09
C GLY A 69 -9.43 -10.36 23.55
N GLY A 70 -8.49 -9.92 22.70
CA GLY A 70 -7.63 -8.77 22.97
C GLY A 70 -8.44 -7.49 23.18
N ARG A 71 -8.06 -6.72 24.20
CA ARG A 71 -8.68 -5.43 24.57
C ARG A 71 -7.59 -4.43 24.94
N ILE A 72 -7.97 -3.21 25.32
CA ILE A 72 -7.03 -2.15 25.72
C ILE A 72 -6.00 -2.60 26.77
N GLY A 73 -6.39 -3.46 27.72
CA GLY A 73 -5.47 -4.00 28.73
C GLY A 73 -4.37 -4.89 28.14
N TYR A 74 -4.66 -5.62 27.06
CA TYR A 74 -3.67 -6.40 26.32
C TYR A 74 -2.63 -5.49 25.66
N SER A 75 -3.08 -4.42 24.99
CA SER A 75 -2.19 -3.42 24.37
C SER A 75 -1.32 -2.72 25.41
N ALA A 76 -1.90 -2.31 26.54
CA ALA A 76 -1.17 -1.65 27.63
C ALA A 76 -0.14 -2.57 28.29
N ALA A 77 -0.53 -3.82 28.57
CA ALA A 77 0.37 -4.83 29.14
C ALA A 77 1.53 -5.15 28.18
N THR A 78 1.25 -5.25 26.88
CA THR A 78 2.28 -5.48 25.85
C THR A 78 3.27 -4.31 25.81
N GLY A 79 2.78 -3.07 25.81
CA GLY A 79 3.65 -1.88 25.86
C GLY A 79 4.52 -1.83 27.12
N ALA A 80 3.92 -2.08 28.30
CA ALA A 80 4.65 -2.12 29.56
C ALA A 80 5.71 -3.23 29.58
N MET A 81 5.37 -4.42 29.07
CA MET A 81 6.30 -5.54 28.96
C MET A 81 7.47 -5.19 28.04
N VAL A 82 7.23 -4.67 26.84
CA VAL A 82 8.29 -4.27 25.90
C VAL A 82 9.19 -3.19 26.51
N LEU A 83 8.63 -2.22 27.24
CA LEU A 83 9.40 -1.20 27.95
C LEU A 83 10.33 -1.82 28.99
N ILE A 84 9.82 -2.72 29.83
CA ILE A 84 10.62 -3.43 30.85
C ILE A 84 11.73 -4.23 30.18
N LEU A 85 11.39 -5.07 29.18
CA LEU A 85 12.36 -5.89 28.47
C LEU A 85 13.47 -5.06 27.81
N SER A 86 13.11 -3.90 27.26
CA SER A 86 14.07 -3.00 26.61
C SER A 86 14.97 -2.30 27.64
N TRP A 87 14.42 -1.85 28.78
CA TRP A 87 15.17 -1.16 29.83
C TRP A 87 16.23 -2.07 30.47
N PHE A 88 15.92 -3.35 30.64
CA PHE A 88 16.85 -4.35 31.16
C PHE A 88 17.75 -4.99 30.09
N GLY A 89 17.68 -4.53 28.82
CA GLY A 89 18.50 -5.05 27.73
C GLY A 89 18.18 -6.50 27.30
N ILE A 90 17.05 -7.05 27.76
CA ILE A 90 16.65 -8.44 27.50
C ILE A 90 16.36 -8.65 26.01
N VAL A 91 15.82 -7.63 25.34
CA VAL A 91 15.54 -7.68 23.89
C VAL A 91 16.82 -7.97 23.09
N ALA A 92 17.96 -7.37 23.47
CA ALA A 92 19.24 -7.59 22.78
C ALA A 92 19.73 -9.04 22.96
N VAL A 93 19.55 -9.62 24.14
CA VAL A 93 19.86 -11.02 24.42
C VAL A 93 18.96 -11.95 23.60
N LEU A 94 17.66 -11.67 23.54
CA LEU A 94 16.72 -12.45 22.73
C LEU A 94 17.05 -12.39 21.24
N MET A 95 17.43 -11.23 20.70
CA MET A 95 17.85 -11.08 19.31
C MET A 95 19.15 -11.83 18.98
N ALA A 96 20.04 -12.00 19.96
CA ALA A 96 21.26 -12.82 19.79
C ALA A 96 20.96 -14.33 19.81
N LEU A 97 19.92 -14.75 20.53
CA LEU A 97 19.55 -16.16 20.68
C LEU A 97 18.56 -16.65 19.61
N ILE A 98 17.63 -15.79 19.18
CA ILE A 98 16.55 -16.15 18.26
C ILE A 98 17.01 -15.84 16.84
N PRO A 99 17.13 -16.85 15.96
CA PRO A 99 17.44 -16.62 14.56
C PRO A 99 16.37 -15.76 13.90
N VAL A 100 16.78 -14.72 13.16
CA VAL A 100 15.85 -13.85 12.43
C VAL A 100 14.94 -14.64 11.48
N VAL A 101 15.43 -15.77 10.95
CA VAL A 101 14.66 -16.68 10.08
C VAL A 101 13.41 -17.24 10.80
N ALA A 102 13.44 -17.37 12.13
CA ALA A 102 12.29 -17.83 12.91
C ALA A 102 11.11 -16.85 12.90
N ILE A 103 11.33 -15.60 12.48
CA ILE A 103 10.28 -14.58 12.33
C ILE A 103 9.48 -14.81 11.04
N SER A 104 10.08 -15.41 10.00
CA SER A 104 9.47 -15.57 8.67
C SER A 104 8.12 -16.29 8.68
N PRO A 105 7.92 -17.41 9.41
CA PRO A 105 6.62 -18.07 9.48
C PRO A 105 5.52 -17.19 10.08
N ILE A 106 5.87 -16.32 11.04
CA ILE A 106 4.92 -15.38 11.67
C ILE A 106 4.48 -14.35 10.63
N LEU A 107 5.42 -13.77 9.87
CA LEU A 107 5.10 -12.81 8.82
C LEU A 107 4.27 -13.44 7.70
N LEU A 108 4.58 -14.68 7.32
CA LEU A 108 3.82 -15.42 6.32
C LEU A 108 2.38 -15.67 6.80
N TYR A 109 2.20 -16.07 8.06
CA TYR A 109 0.88 -16.24 8.66
C TYR A 109 0.07 -14.94 8.68
N ILE A 110 0.67 -13.84 9.14
CA ILE A 110 0.03 -12.52 9.16
C ILE A 110 -0.34 -12.08 7.74
N GLY A 111 0.57 -12.24 6.77
CA GLY A 111 0.31 -11.92 5.36
C GLY A 111 -0.85 -12.73 4.76
N MET A 112 -0.94 -14.03 5.08
CA MET A 112 -2.08 -14.86 4.66
C MET A 112 -3.39 -14.38 5.28
N LEU A 113 -3.39 -14.00 6.57
CA LEU A 113 -4.59 -13.50 7.23
C LEU A 113 -5.06 -12.16 6.65
N ILE A 114 -4.15 -11.20 6.47
CA ILE A 114 -4.49 -9.89 5.87
C ILE A 114 -4.97 -10.08 4.43
N GLY A 115 -4.27 -10.93 3.66
CA GLY A 115 -4.66 -11.25 2.29
C GLY A 115 -6.05 -11.89 2.22
N ALA A 116 -6.35 -12.85 3.10
CA ALA A 116 -7.67 -13.46 3.17
C ALA A 116 -8.75 -12.45 3.56
N GLN A 117 -8.48 -11.61 4.58
CA GLN A 117 -9.41 -10.58 5.05
C GLN A 117 -9.76 -9.60 3.93
N ALA A 118 -8.79 -9.18 3.11
CA ALA A 118 -9.03 -8.27 1.99
C ALA A 118 -10.13 -8.79 1.05
N PHE A 119 -10.18 -10.10 0.77
CA PHE A 119 -11.24 -10.70 -0.06
C PHE A 119 -12.54 -10.99 0.70
N GLN A 120 -12.47 -11.21 2.01
CA GLN A 120 -13.63 -11.56 2.83
C GLN A 120 -14.46 -10.33 3.22
N GLU A 121 -13.80 -9.21 3.52
CA GLU A 121 -14.43 -7.96 3.95
C GLU A 121 -14.81 -7.05 2.78
N THR A 122 -14.32 -7.34 1.58
CA THR A 122 -14.66 -6.58 0.37
C THR A 122 -15.79 -7.26 -0.41
N PRO A 123 -16.74 -6.51 -1.01
CA PRO A 123 -17.73 -7.09 -1.91
C PRO A 123 -17.10 -7.96 -3.00
N LYS A 124 -17.67 -9.16 -3.23
CA LYS A 124 -17.12 -10.16 -4.18
C LYS A 124 -16.90 -9.61 -5.59
N ALA A 125 -17.73 -8.65 -6.02
CA ALA A 125 -17.60 -8.00 -7.32
C ALA A 125 -16.27 -7.22 -7.49
N HIS A 126 -15.66 -6.76 -6.40
CA HIS A 126 -14.41 -5.99 -6.39
C HIS A 126 -13.15 -6.86 -6.27
N ALA A 127 -13.26 -8.20 -6.27
CA ALA A 127 -12.09 -9.08 -6.28
C ALA A 127 -11.03 -8.74 -7.36
N PRO A 128 -11.41 -8.32 -8.59
CA PRO A 128 -10.43 -7.85 -9.57
C PRO A 128 -9.66 -6.59 -9.16
N ALA A 129 -10.28 -5.69 -8.38
CA ALA A 129 -9.62 -4.49 -7.86
C ALA A 129 -8.54 -4.85 -6.84
N ILE A 130 -8.80 -5.83 -5.97
CA ILE A 130 -7.82 -6.36 -5.01
C ILE A 130 -6.62 -6.97 -5.76
N MET A 131 -6.88 -7.80 -6.77
CA MET A 131 -5.80 -8.39 -7.58
C MET A 131 -4.98 -7.33 -8.29
N LEU A 132 -5.61 -6.29 -8.85
CA LEU A 132 -4.91 -5.18 -9.48
C LEU A 132 -4.06 -4.39 -8.47
N ALA A 133 -4.53 -4.23 -7.23
CA ALA A 133 -3.77 -3.58 -6.16
C ALA A 133 -2.46 -4.33 -5.83
N LEU A 134 -2.38 -5.63 -6.06
CA LEU A 134 -1.13 -6.39 -5.83
C LEU A 134 -0.09 -6.16 -6.93
N VAL A 135 -0.50 -5.75 -8.13
CA VAL A 135 0.38 -5.69 -9.30
C VAL A 135 1.57 -4.74 -9.13
N PRO A 136 1.39 -3.46 -8.69
CA PRO A 136 2.52 -2.57 -8.43
C PRO A 136 3.48 -3.09 -7.36
N GLN A 137 2.95 -3.76 -6.33
CA GLN A 137 3.77 -4.32 -5.24
C GLN A 137 4.64 -5.47 -5.71
N VAL A 138 4.07 -6.38 -6.52
CA VAL A 138 4.82 -7.48 -7.14
C VAL A 138 5.89 -6.93 -8.10
N ALA A 139 5.58 -5.86 -8.84
CA ALA A 139 6.56 -5.22 -9.73
C ALA A 139 7.73 -4.60 -8.96
N ALA A 140 7.44 -3.88 -7.86
CA ALA A 140 8.45 -3.30 -6.98
C ALA A 140 9.34 -4.39 -6.34
N TRP A 141 8.72 -5.46 -5.83
CA TRP A 141 9.44 -6.61 -5.28
C TRP A 141 10.31 -7.30 -6.35
N GLY A 142 9.77 -7.53 -7.54
CA GLY A 142 10.50 -8.15 -8.66
C GLY A 142 11.72 -7.35 -9.07
N LYS A 143 11.58 -6.01 -9.20
CA LYS A 143 12.72 -5.11 -9.44
C LYS A 143 13.75 -5.20 -8.32
N LEU A 144 13.31 -5.18 -7.06
CA LEU A 144 14.20 -5.26 -5.90
C LEU A 144 15.02 -6.56 -5.91
N MET A 145 14.41 -7.71 -6.25
CA MET A 145 15.12 -8.98 -6.35
C MET A 145 16.18 -8.95 -7.45
N ILE A 146 15.88 -8.34 -8.60
CA ILE A 146 16.84 -8.16 -9.69
C ILE A 146 18.00 -7.27 -9.25
N ASP A 147 17.70 -6.11 -8.65
CA ASP A 147 18.70 -5.16 -8.17
C ASP A 147 19.64 -5.79 -7.13
N ASN A 148 19.08 -6.54 -6.18
CA ASN A 148 19.87 -7.23 -5.15
C ASN A 148 20.78 -8.31 -5.76
N ALA A 149 20.27 -9.10 -6.71
CA ALA A 149 21.06 -10.14 -7.37
C ALA A 149 22.21 -9.54 -8.21
N LEU A 150 21.93 -8.47 -8.97
CA LEU A 150 22.95 -7.77 -9.75
C LEU A 150 23.97 -7.07 -8.85
N GLY A 151 23.51 -6.45 -7.75
CA GLY A 151 24.36 -5.81 -6.76
C GLY A 151 25.31 -6.80 -6.08
N ALA A 152 24.81 -8.00 -5.73
CA ALA A 152 25.64 -9.08 -5.19
C ALA A 152 26.69 -9.59 -6.20
N ALA A 153 26.39 -9.50 -7.50
CA ALA A 153 27.33 -9.79 -8.59
C ALA A 153 28.28 -8.61 -8.92
N GLY A 154 28.23 -7.51 -8.17
CA GLY A 154 29.07 -6.33 -8.39
C GLY A 154 28.69 -5.50 -9.62
N THR A 155 27.46 -5.63 -10.12
CA THR A 155 26.95 -4.92 -11.29
C THR A 155 25.59 -4.27 -11.01
N ASN A 156 24.94 -3.71 -12.02
CA ASN A 156 23.59 -3.17 -11.95
C ASN A 156 22.89 -3.26 -13.32
N ALA A 157 21.58 -2.99 -13.35
CA ALA A 157 20.77 -3.12 -14.57
C ALA A 157 21.28 -2.24 -15.72
N ALA A 158 21.78 -1.05 -15.42
CA ALA A 158 22.33 -0.14 -16.43
C ALA A 158 23.63 -0.68 -17.06
N ALA A 159 24.52 -1.27 -16.25
CA ALA A 159 25.77 -1.88 -16.72
C ALA A 159 25.54 -3.16 -17.53
N VAL A 160 24.52 -3.96 -17.18
CA VAL A 160 24.11 -5.13 -17.96
C VAL A 160 23.48 -4.70 -19.30
N GLY A 161 22.68 -3.63 -19.28
CA GLY A 161 21.96 -3.10 -20.43
C GLY A 161 20.51 -3.62 -20.50
N LEU A 162 19.55 -2.69 -20.60
CA LEU A 162 18.11 -3.01 -20.56
C LEU A 162 17.68 -3.91 -21.73
N ASP A 163 18.26 -3.75 -22.91
CA ASP A 163 17.94 -4.60 -24.08
C ASP A 163 18.37 -6.05 -23.88
N LYS A 164 19.49 -6.29 -23.20
CA LYS A 164 19.95 -7.65 -22.89
C LYS A 164 19.03 -8.32 -21.88
N LEU A 165 18.60 -7.58 -20.85
CA LEU A 165 17.62 -8.05 -19.87
C LEU A 165 16.28 -8.35 -20.56
N ALA A 166 15.82 -7.47 -21.44
CA ALA A 166 14.60 -7.67 -22.22
C ALA A 166 14.70 -8.90 -23.13
N GLY A 167 15.88 -9.15 -23.72
CA GLY A 167 16.17 -10.34 -24.53
C GLY A 167 16.03 -11.67 -23.76
N THR A 168 16.07 -11.65 -22.42
CA THR A 168 15.84 -12.82 -21.56
C THR A 168 14.47 -12.79 -20.87
N GLY A 169 13.57 -11.89 -21.27
CA GLY A 169 12.24 -11.73 -20.68
C GLY A 169 12.19 -10.88 -19.39
N VAL A 170 13.31 -10.29 -18.97
CA VAL A 170 13.37 -9.40 -17.80
C VAL A 170 13.06 -7.98 -18.25
N LEU A 171 11.77 -7.61 -18.20
CA LEU A 171 11.28 -6.28 -18.56
C LEU A 171 11.55 -5.25 -17.45
N TYR A 172 12.82 -4.99 -17.18
CA TYR A 172 13.27 -4.18 -16.04
C TYR A 172 12.63 -2.80 -15.99
N HIS A 173 12.60 -2.08 -17.11
CA HIS A 173 12.01 -0.73 -17.16
C HIS A 173 10.50 -0.74 -16.88
N GLY A 174 9.79 -1.78 -17.32
CA GLY A 174 8.38 -1.96 -17.01
C GLY A 174 8.15 -2.17 -15.52
N LEU A 175 8.97 -3.01 -14.87
CA LEU A 175 8.92 -3.24 -13.42
C LEU A 175 9.25 -1.96 -12.63
N GLN A 176 10.23 -1.20 -13.11
CA GLN A 176 10.64 0.09 -12.55
C GLN A 176 9.51 1.12 -12.60
N VAL A 177 8.87 1.30 -13.75
CA VAL A 177 7.75 2.24 -13.90
C VAL A 177 6.53 1.75 -13.11
N LEU A 178 6.20 0.47 -13.14
CA LEU A 178 5.01 -0.06 -12.48
C LEU A 178 5.16 -0.11 -10.94
N GLY A 179 6.36 -0.41 -10.44
CA GLY A 179 6.66 -0.49 -9.01
C GLY A 179 7.04 0.84 -8.35
N GLY A 180 7.31 1.90 -9.13
CA GLY A 180 7.57 3.24 -8.59
C GLY A 180 6.37 3.76 -7.80
N GLY A 181 6.54 4.03 -6.51
CA GLY A 181 5.43 4.47 -5.63
C GLY A 181 4.31 3.43 -5.50
N ALA A 182 4.67 2.14 -5.44
CA ALA A 182 3.75 1.01 -5.53
C ALA A 182 2.48 1.14 -4.66
N ILE A 183 2.57 1.65 -3.43
CA ILE A 183 1.40 1.79 -2.54
C ILE A 183 0.36 2.75 -3.08
N LEU A 184 0.79 3.96 -3.44
CA LEU A 184 -0.11 4.94 -4.05
C LEU A 184 -0.60 4.44 -5.40
N GLY A 185 0.27 3.78 -6.18
CA GLY A 185 -0.10 3.13 -7.42
C GLY A 185 -1.22 2.09 -7.24
N SER A 186 -1.06 1.21 -6.25
CA SER A 186 -2.03 0.19 -5.89
C SER A 186 -3.35 0.79 -5.45
N LEU A 187 -3.32 1.81 -4.59
CA LEU A 187 -4.50 2.51 -4.09
C LEU A 187 -5.28 3.18 -5.22
N ILE A 188 -4.60 3.94 -6.07
CA ILE A 188 -5.22 4.64 -7.20
C ILE A 188 -5.79 3.64 -8.20
N LEU A 189 -5.04 2.62 -8.60
CA LEU A 189 -5.51 1.61 -9.55
C LEU A 189 -6.71 0.81 -9.01
N ALA A 190 -6.66 0.41 -7.74
CA ALA A 190 -7.78 -0.26 -7.08
C ALA A 190 -9.01 0.66 -7.01
N GLY A 191 -8.84 1.93 -6.64
CA GLY A 191 -9.91 2.92 -6.58
C GLY A 191 -10.58 3.17 -7.95
N ILE A 192 -9.79 3.30 -9.01
CA ILE A 192 -10.29 3.39 -10.39
C ILE A 192 -11.11 2.15 -10.73
N THR A 193 -10.54 0.96 -10.53
CA THR A 193 -11.20 -0.31 -10.88
C THR A 193 -12.49 -0.54 -10.08
N ALA A 194 -12.48 -0.29 -8.77
CA ALA A 194 -13.69 -0.38 -7.94
C ALA A 194 -14.79 0.56 -8.44
N CYS A 195 -14.45 1.83 -8.72
CA CYS A 195 -15.41 2.79 -9.25
C CYS A 195 -15.95 2.40 -10.64
N ILE A 196 -15.12 1.78 -11.50
CA ILE A 196 -15.56 1.25 -12.80
C ILE A 196 -16.53 0.09 -12.61
N ILE A 197 -16.25 -0.85 -11.70
CA ILE A 197 -17.13 -1.98 -11.38
C ILE A 197 -18.49 -1.47 -10.89
N ASP A 198 -18.48 -0.45 -10.02
CA ASP A 198 -19.69 0.19 -9.50
C ASP A 198 -20.37 1.12 -10.52
N ARG A 199 -19.81 1.27 -11.72
CA ARG A 199 -20.27 2.18 -12.78
C ARG A 199 -20.34 3.64 -12.34
N THR A 200 -19.58 4.03 -11.32
CA THR A 200 -19.47 5.40 -10.83
C THR A 200 -18.33 6.13 -11.55
N PHE A 201 -18.43 6.22 -12.87
CA PHE A 201 -17.35 6.69 -13.74
C PHE A 201 -16.84 8.11 -13.41
N GLY A 202 -17.68 8.97 -12.81
CA GLY A 202 -17.24 10.29 -12.34
C GLY A 202 -16.21 10.22 -11.21
N LYS A 203 -16.39 9.29 -10.26
CA LYS A 203 -15.41 9.04 -9.20
C LYS A 203 -14.14 8.39 -9.77
N ALA A 204 -14.30 7.44 -10.69
CA ALA A 204 -13.17 6.80 -11.37
C ALA A 204 -12.30 7.83 -12.12
N ALA A 205 -12.93 8.80 -12.79
CA ALA A 205 -12.23 9.91 -13.44
C ALA A 205 -11.47 10.78 -12.42
N GLY A 206 -12.05 11.02 -11.24
CA GLY A 206 -11.39 11.72 -10.13
C GLY A 206 -10.12 11.00 -9.66
N PHE A 207 -10.22 9.69 -9.41
CA PHE A 207 -9.04 8.87 -9.04
C PHE A 207 -7.96 8.90 -10.13
N ALA A 208 -8.35 8.76 -11.40
CA ALA A 208 -7.40 8.82 -12.52
C ALA A 208 -6.73 10.19 -12.64
N ALA A 209 -7.48 11.29 -12.44
CA ALA A 209 -6.93 12.64 -12.46
C ALA A 209 -5.92 12.87 -11.32
N VAL A 210 -6.26 12.43 -10.09
CA VAL A 210 -5.35 12.46 -8.95
C VAL A 210 -4.11 11.61 -9.22
N GLY A 211 -4.28 10.41 -9.77
CA GLY A 211 -3.18 9.54 -10.21
C GLY A 211 -2.24 10.22 -11.20
N GLY A 212 -2.79 10.98 -12.17
CA GLY A 212 -2.00 11.78 -13.11
C GLY A 212 -1.16 12.86 -12.42
N VAL A 213 -1.74 13.57 -11.46
CA VAL A 213 -1.02 14.59 -10.66
C VAL A 213 0.08 13.95 -9.82
N LEU A 214 -0.23 12.88 -9.09
CA LEU A 214 0.75 12.15 -8.28
C LEU A 214 1.90 11.60 -9.14
N THR A 215 1.58 11.08 -10.32
CA THR A 215 2.58 10.58 -11.28
C THR A 215 3.46 11.69 -11.83
N PHE A 216 2.88 12.87 -12.12
CA PHE A 216 3.65 14.02 -12.60
C PHE A 216 4.71 14.48 -11.59
N PHE A 217 4.38 14.43 -10.29
CA PHE A 217 5.30 14.77 -9.21
C PHE A 217 6.20 13.61 -8.76
N GLY A 218 6.09 12.44 -9.37
CA GLY A 218 6.90 11.26 -9.04
C GLY A 218 6.51 10.53 -7.76
N PHE A 219 5.32 10.81 -7.19
CA PHE A 219 4.78 10.02 -6.07
C PHE A 219 4.31 8.63 -6.50
N MET A 220 4.01 8.47 -7.80
CA MET A 220 3.69 7.22 -8.46
C MET A 220 4.45 7.11 -9.77
N HIS A 221 4.77 5.89 -10.18
CA HIS A 221 5.43 5.56 -11.43
C HIS A 221 6.72 6.34 -11.73
N GLY A 222 7.41 6.82 -10.69
CA GLY A 222 8.66 7.57 -10.76
C GLY A 222 9.70 7.04 -9.77
N GLU A 223 10.97 7.33 -10.04
CA GLU A 223 12.08 6.93 -9.16
C GLU A 223 12.42 7.96 -8.10
N ALA A 224 11.98 9.19 -8.30
CA ALA A 224 12.24 10.31 -7.41
C ALA A 224 11.04 11.25 -7.37
N ILE A 225 10.92 11.99 -6.28
CA ILE A 225 9.96 13.09 -6.16
C ILE A 225 10.53 14.32 -6.86
N GLY A 226 9.74 14.93 -7.74
CA GLY A 226 10.15 16.12 -8.48
C GLY A 226 9.13 16.49 -9.54
N ILE A 227 9.34 17.61 -10.24
CA ILE A 227 8.39 18.05 -11.28
C ILE A 227 8.69 17.32 -12.59
N GLY A 228 7.67 16.74 -13.21
CA GLY A 228 7.76 16.15 -14.55
C GLY A 228 8.57 14.85 -14.61
N GLN A 229 8.47 13.99 -13.59
CA GLN A 229 9.25 12.76 -13.49
C GLN A 229 8.83 11.70 -14.52
N SER A 230 7.52 11.48 -14.66
CA SER A 230 6.95 10.51 -15.61
C SER A 230 5.83 11.12 -16.45
N PRO A 231 6.12 12.12 -17.31
CA PRO A 231 5.11 12.95 -17.97
C PRO A 231 4.23 12.14 -18.95
N THR A 232 4.79 11.12 -19.59
CA THR A 232 4.04 10.24 -20.50
C THR A 232 3.02 9.39 -19.75
N VAL A 233 3.39 8.84 -18.59
CA VAL A 233 2.48 8.06 -17.73
C VAL A 233 1.44 8.98 -17.09
N ALA A 234 1.85 10.16 -16.63
CA ALA A 234 0.92 11.18 -16.12
C ALA A 234 -0.13 11.57 -17.17
N LEU A 235 0.29 11.79 -18.42
CA LEU A 235 -0.62 12.07 -19.53
C LEU A 235 -1.56 10.88 -19.78
N ALA A 236 -1.09 9.64 -19.70
CA ALA A 236 -1.94 8.46 -19.86
C ALA A 236 -3.07 8.44 -18.80
N TYR A 237 -2.75 8.73 -17.53
CA TYR A 237 -3.76 8.88 -16.47
C TYR A 237 -4.78 9.99 -16.77
N LEU A 238 -4.34 11.14 -17.29
CA LEU A 238 -5.23 12.24 -17.67
C LEU A 238 -6.14 11.87 -18.85
N ILE A 239 -5.63 11.12 -19.83
CA ILE A 239 -6.43 10.58 -20.93
C ILE A 239 -7.49 9.61 -20.39
N VAL A 240 -7.11 8.69 -19.51
CA VAL A 240 -8.05 7.77 -18.84
C VAL A 240 -9.10 8.55 -18.06
N ALA A 241 -8.70 9.59 -17.33
CA ALA A 241 -9.63 10.46 -16.60
C ALA A 241 -10.64 11.13 -17.55
N ALA A 242 -10.18 11.66 -18.69
CA ALA A 242 -11.05 12.28 -19.69
C ALA A 242 -12.05 11.28 -20.30
N VAL A 243 -11.60 10.06 -20.62
CA VAL A 243 -12.46 8.99 -21.13
C VAL A 243 -13.53 8.60 -20.11
N LEU A 244 -13.12 8.35 -18.86
CA LEU A 244 -14.04 8.00 -17.77
C LEU A 244 -15.03 9.13 -17.48
N TYR A 245 -14.59 10.38 -17.56
CA TYR A 245 -15.47 11.54 -17.42
C TYR A 245 -16.49 11.62 -18.56
N GLY A 246 -16.08 11.32 -19.79
CA GLY A 246 -16.97 11.19 -20.94
C GLY A 246 -18.03 10.10 -20.73
N CYS A 247 -17.62 8.92 -20.24
CA CYS A 247 -18.53 7.83 -19.87
C CYS A 247 -19.53 8.25 -18.78
N ALA A 248 -19.09 9.02 -17.77
CA ALA A 248 -19.95 9.52 -16.71
C ALA A 248 -21.07 10.42 -17.27
N ARG A 249 -20.75 11.32 -18.21
CA ARG A 249 -21.75 12.18 -18.86
C ARG A 249 -22.77 11.39 -19.69
N GLN A 250 -22.33 10.34 -20.39
CA GLN A 250 -23.25 9.48 -21.16
C GLN A 250 -24.12 8.60 -20.27
N SER A 251 -23.59 8.14 -19.13
CA SER A 251 -24.35 7.32 -18.17
C SER A 251 -25.48 8.10 -17.49
N LEU A 252 -25.34 9.42 -17.33
CA LEU A 252 -26.41 10.30 -16.86
C LEU A 252 -27.51 10.52 -17.91
N SER A 253 -27.23 10.26 -19.19
CA SER A 253 -28.16 10.52 -20.30
C SER A 253 -29.07 9.33 -20.64
N LYS A 254 -28.81 8.12 -20.10
CA LYS A 254 -29.64 6.94 -20.33
C LYS A 254 -30.50 6.63 -19.11
N PRO A 255 -31.84 6.54 -19.23
CA PRO A 255 -32.69 6.05 -18.16
C PRO A 255 -32.21 4.65 -17.75
N VAL A 256 -32.06 4.41 -16.45
CA VAL A 256 -31.73 3.08 -15.92
C VAL A 256 -32.89 2.15 -16.32
N ALA A 257 -32.61 1.19 -17.20
CA ALA A 257 -33.59 0.15 -17.52
C ALA A 257 -33.93 -0.59 -16.22
N ALA A 258 -35.22 -0.67 -15.91
CA ALA A 258 -35.71 -1.35 -14.72
C ALA A 258 -35.20 -2.80 -14.69
N PRO A 259 -34.79 -3.32 -13.52
CA PRO A 259 -34.33 -4.70 -13.42
C PRO A 259 -35.44 -5.64 -13.89
N MET A 260 -35.12 -6.44 -14.91
CA MET A 260 -36.00 -7.50 -15.41
C MET A 260 -36.22 -8.49 -14.26
N ALA A 261 -37.46 -8.59 -13.79
CA ALA A 261 -37.83 -9.57 -12.78
C ALA A 261 -37.41 -10.95 -13.28
N LEU A 262 -36.49 -11.59 -12.56
CA LEU A 262 -36.19 -13.00 -12.75
C LEU A 262 -37.49 -13.76 -12.45
N ALA A 263 -38.08 -14.35 -13.49
CA ALA A 263 -39.16 -15.30 -13.35
C ALA A 263 -38.64 -16.45 -12.46
N ALA A 264 -39.32 -16.65 -11.34
CA ALA A 264 -39.09 -17.80 -10.49
C ALA A 264 -39.72 -19.02 -11.18
N ASP A 265 -38.88 -19.98 -11.56
CA ASP A 265 -39.24 -21.38 -11.81
C ASP A 265 -38.39 -22.26 -10.88
#